data_AF-A0A0M9DZU4-F1
#
_entry.id   AF-A0A0M9DZU4-F1
#
_cell.length_a   1.000
_cell.length_b   1.000
_cell.length_c   1.000
_cell.angle_alpha   90.00
_cell.angle_beta   90.00
_cell.angle_gamma   90.00
#
_symmetry.space_group_name_H-M   'P 1'
#
loop_
_entity.id
_entity.type
_entity.pdbx_description
1 polymer ?
#
loop_
_entity_poly.entity_id
_entity_poly.type
_entity_poly.pdbx_seq_one_letter_code
_entity_poly.pdbx_strand_id
1 'polypeptide(L)' 'MTIKKIPYGDADFGKIILENMYYVDKTRFIQELENLSNYTFLIRPRRFGKSLWINL' A
#
# COMPACT_ATOMS: atom_id res chain seq x y z
N MET A 1 -2.11 -5.70 -24.28
CA MET A 1 -1.76 -5.29 -22.90
C MET A 1 -1.85 -6.52 -22.02
N THR A 2 -0.74 -6.94 -21.42
CA THR A 2 -0.73 -8.06 -20.48
C THR A 2 -1.34 -7.62 -19.15
N ILE A 3 -2.32 -8.38 -18.65
CA ILE A 3 -2.98 -8.08 -17.37
C ILE A 3 -2.00 -8.42 -16.24
N LYS A 4 -1.71 -7.45 -15.37
CA LYS A 4 -0.88 -7.69 -14.17
C LYS A 4 -1.63 -8.61 -13.21
N LYS A 5 -0.93 -9.60 -12.66
CA LYS A 5 -1.50 -10.54 -11.67
C LYS A 5 -1.78 -9.82 -10.35
N ILE A 6 -2.94 -10.07 -9.76
CA ILE A 6 -3.27 -9.54 -8.43
C ILE A 6 -2.55 -10.38 -7.37
N PRO A 7 -1.75 -9.76 -6.46
CA PRO A 7 -1.00 -10.48 -5.43
C PRO A 7 -1.93 -10.91 -4.28
N TYR A 8 -2.80 -11.88 -4.52
CA TYR A 8 -3.68 -12.43 -3.49
C TYR A 8 -2.90 -13.28 -2.50
N GLY A 9 -2.88 -12.86 -1.23
CA GLY A 9 -2.17 -13.56 -0.16
C GLY A 9 -0.67 -13.32 -0.13
N ASP A 10 -0.14 -12.58 -1.09
CA ASP A 10 1.26 -12.19 -1.14
C ASP A 10 1.40 -10.75 -0.61
N ALA A 11 2.06 -10.60 0.53
CA ALA A 11 2.24 -9.32 1.23
C ALA A 11 3.71 -8.88 1.26
N ASP A 12 4.53 -9.42 0.37
CA ASP A 12 5.93 -9.03 0.17
C ASP A 12 6.01 -7.97 -0.93
N PHE A 13 6.39 -6.75 -0.54
CA PHE A 13 6.52 -5.65 -1.47
C PHE A 13 7.63 -5.88 -2.51
N GLY A 14 8.78 -6.42 -2.09
CA GLY A 14 9.91 -6.68 -2.99
C GLY A 14 9.53 -7.66 -4.09
N LYS A 15 8.84 -8.74 -3.72
CA LYS A 15 8.33 -9.73 -4.67
C LYS A 15 7.30 -9.16 -5.64
N ILE A 16 6.39 -8.32 -5.16
CA ILE A 16 5.38 -7.64 -5.99
C ILE A 16 6.03 -6.78 -7.08
N ILE A 17 7.10 -6.05 -6.74
CA ILE A 17 7.85 -5.23 -7.70
C ILE A 17 8.62 -6.11 -8.68
N LEU A 18 9.36 -7.12 -8.19
CA LEU A 18 10.18 -8.02 -9.02
C LEU A 18 9.33 -8.79 -10.05
N GLU A 19 8.16 -9.27 -9.66
CA GLU A 19 7.25 -10.05 -10.53
C GLU A 19 6.31 -9.16 -11.36
N ASN A 20 6.46 -7.83 -11.30
CA ASN A 20 5.61 -6.84 -11.98
C ASN A 20 4.11 -7.08 -11.74
N MET A 21 3.76 -7.43 -10.50
CA MET A 21 2.37 -7.68 -10.09
C MET A 21 1.59 -6.38 -9.96
N TYR A 22 0.27 -6.52 -9.82
CA TYR A 22 -0.62 -5.39 -9.65
C TYR A 22 -0.44 -4.76 -8.27
N TYR A 23 0.10 -3.54 -8.25
CA TYR A 23 0.30 -2.72 -7.06
C TYR A 23 -0.18 -1.31 -7.32
N VAL A 24 -0.86 -0.71 -6.35
CA VAL A 24 -1.31 0.68 -6.41
C VAL A 24 -0.56 1.45 -5.34
N ASP A 25 0.38 2.28 -5.76
CA ASP A 25 1.10 3.17 -4.87
C ASP A 25 0.19 4.29 -4.36
N LYS A 26 0.09 4.39 -3.03
CA LYS A 26 -0.69 5.41 -2.31
C LYS A 26 0.19 6.24 -1.38
N THR A 27 1.51 6.10 -1.48
CA THR A 27 2.47 6.75 -0.60
C THR A 27 2.37 8.27 -0.64
N ARG A 28 2.00 8.85 -1.81
CA ARG A 28 1.75 10.30 -1.94
C ARG A 28 0.76 10.86 -0.90
N PHE A 29 -0.24 10.06 -0.52
CA PHE A 29 -1.26 10.49 0.44
C PHE A 29 -0.71 10.59 1.86
N ILE A 30 0.43 9.98 2.16
CA ILE A 30 1.09 10.13 3.47
C ILE A 30 1.51 11.57 3.68
N GLN A 31 2.15 12.18 2.67
CA GLN A 31 2.56 13.58 2.73
C GLN A 31 1.34 14.52 2.86
N GLU A 32 0.26 14.24 2.13
CA GLU A 32 -0.99 14.99 2.27
C GLU A 32 -1.57 14.85 3.68
N LEU A 33 -1.53 13.65 4.28
CA LEU A 33 -1.99 13.38 5.65
C LEU A 33 -1.13 14.08 6.71
N GLU A 34 0.19 14.14 6.53
CA GLU A 34 1.10 14.84 7.45
C GLU A 34 0.89 16.36 7.44
N ASN A 35 0.47 16.91 6.29
CA ASN A 35 0.14 18.33 6.15
C ASN A 35 -1.24 18.70 6.72
N LEU A 36 -2.07 17.72 7.12
CA LEU A 36 -3.35 18.00 7.78
C LEU A 36 -3.14 18.45 9.24
N SER A 37 -4.19 19.01 9.85
CA SER A 37 -4.15 19.46 11.25
C SER A 37 -3.74 18.34 12.20
N ASN A 38 -3.14 18.71 13.35
CA ASN A 38 -2.62 17.81 14.40
C ASN A 38 -3.61 16.71 14.87
N TYR A 39 -4.91 16.90 14.68
CA TYR A 39 -5.94 15.92 15.00
C TYR A 39 -6.60 15.36 13.73
N THR A 40 -5.87 14.48 13.03
CA THR A 40 -6.44 13.72 11.91
C THR A 40 -7.02 12.41 12.43
N PHE A 41 -8.35 12.30 12.43
CA PHE A 41 -9.05 11.08 12.85
C PHE A 41 -9.06 10.05 11.73
N LEU A 42 -8.11 9.10 11.76
CA LEU A 42 -8.08 7.99 10.82
C LEU A 42 -9.01 6.87 11.30
N ILE A 43 -10.18 6.76 10.67
CA ILE A 43 -11.12 5.65 10.90
C ILE A 43 -10.41 4.38 10.44
N ARG A 44 -9.92 3.57 11.39
CA ARG A 44 -9.06 2.38 11.19
C ARG A 44 -9.36 1.66 9.86
N PRO A 45 -8.66 1.99 8.77
CA PRO A 45 -9.11 1.58 7.46
C PRO A 45 -8.87 0.08 7.28
N ARG A 46 -9.94 -0.68 7.02
CA ARG A 46 -9.84 -2.13 6.79
C ARG A 46 -9.02 -2.36 5.51
N ARG A 47 -8.08 -3.30 5.55
CA ARG A 47 -7.16 -3.61 4.43
C ARG A 47 -6.28 -2.44 3.99
N PHE A 48 -5.88 -1.56 4.91
CA PHE A 48 -4.90 -0.49 4.63
C PHE A 48 -3.54 -1.00 4.11
N GLY A 49 -3.25 -2.30 4.25
CA GLY A 49 -2.01 -2.88 3.77
C GLY A 49 -0.85 -2.79 4.76
N LYS A 50 -1.12 -2.61 6.08
CA LYS A 50 -0.10 -2.59 7.13
C LYS A 50 0.86 -3.80 7.09
N SER A 51 0.34 -4.99 6.74
CA SER A 51 1.15 -6.21 6.60
C SER A 51 2.20 -6.10 5.48
N LEU A 52 1.93 -5.31 4.44
CA LEU A 52 2.86 -5.07 3.33
C LEU A 52 4.06 -4.20 3.73
N TRP A 53 3.93 -3.42 4.81
CA TRP A 53 5.00 -2.57 5.35
C TRP A 53 5.99 -3.33 6.24
N ILE A 54 5.57 -4.48 6.79
CA ILE A 54 6.34 -5.22 7.80
C ILE A 54 7.36 -6.19 7.16
N ASN A 55 7.13 -6.62 5.91
CA ASN A 55 7.98 -7.59 5.21
C ASN A 55 9.08 -6.90 4.37
N LEU A 56 9.92 -6.09 5.02
CA LEU A 56 11.08 -5.44 4.40
C LEU A 56 12.34 -6.31 4.55
#